data_AF-A0A7J4M1A2-F1
#
_entry.id   AF-A0A7J4M1A2-F1
#
_cell.length_a   1.000
_cell.length_b   1.000
_cell.length_c   1.000
_cell.angle_alpha   90.00
_cell.angle_beta   90.00
_cell.angle_gamma   90.00
#
_symmetry.space_group_name_H-M   'P 1'
#
loop_
_entity.id
_entity.type
_entity.pdbx_description
1 polymer ?
#
loop_
_entity_poly.entity_id
_entity_poly.type
_entity_poly.pdbx_seq_one_letter_code
_entity_poly.pdbx_strand_id
1 'polypeptide(L)' 'MPNITISVSEELYTSIKRHKQIRWSEVARRAMQMYAQKLALLDKLLEDSEMTEKDAVELGKKIKHGMAKRHGL' A
#
# COMPACT_ATOMS: atom_id res chain seq x y z
N MET A 1 5.15 -24.46 -8.69
CA MET A 1 4.85 -23.04 -8.38
C MET A 1 3.34 -22.84 -8.44
N PRO A 2 2.74 -22.17 -7.45
CA PRO A 2 1.33 -21.78 -7.54
C PRO A 2 1.12 -20.81 -8.71
N ASN A 3 -0.03 -20.92 -9.38
CA ASN A 3 -0.46 -19.97 -10.42
C ASN A 3 -1.60 -19.11 -9.89
N ILE A 4 -1.71 -17.88 -10.39
CA ILE A 4 -2.81 -16.98 -10.11
C ILE A 4 -3.28 -16.43 -11.46
N THR A 5 -4.59 -16.50 -11.71
CA THR A 5 -5.23 -15.83 -12.85
C THR A 5 -5.92 -14.58 -12.34
N ILE A 6 -5.64 -13.43 -12.96
CA ILE A 6 -6.12 -12.13 -12.51
C ILE A 6 -6.90 -11.47 -13.64
N SER A 7 -8.12 -11.04 -13.35
CA SER A 7 -8.90 -10.19 -14.24
C SER A 7 -8.38 -8.76 -14.17
N VAL A 8 -8.19 -8.13 -15.32
CA VAL A 8 -7.70 -6.75 -15.45
C VAL A 8 -8.68 -5.92 -16.29
N SER A 9 -8.61 -4.60 -16.17
CA SER A 9 -9.38 -3.72 -17.06
C SER A 9 -8.93 -3.88 -18.51
N GLU A 10 -9.84 -3.61 -19.45
CA GLU A 10 -9.57 -3.68 -20.89
C GLU A 10 -8.45 -2.72 -21.31
N GLU A 11 -8.40 -1.54 -20.68
CA GLU A 11 -7.34 -0.55 -20.88
C GLU A 11 -5.96 -1.10 -20.48
N LEU A 12 -5.86 -1.73 -19.30
CA LEU A 12 -4.61 -2.32 -18.83
C LEU A 12 -4.18 -3.49 -19.72
N TYR A 13 -5.13 -4.34 -20.12
CA TYR A 13 -4.88 -5.46 -21.02
C TYR A 13 -4.33 -4.98 -22.38
N THR A 14 -4.92 -3.93 -22.94
CA THR A 14 -4.47 -3.32 -24.20
C THR A 14 -3.05 -2.76 -24.08
N SER A 15 -2.76 -2.09 -22.97
CA SER A 15 -1.43 -1.55 -22.67
C SER A 15 -0.37 -2.66 -22.54
N ILE A 16 -0.71 -3.75 -21.85
CA ILE A 16 0.15 -4.93 -21.72
C ILE A 16 0.43 -5.57 -23.09
N LYS A 17 -0.61 -5.78 -23.90
CA LYS A 17 -0.48 -6.38 -25.24
C LYS A 17 0.39 -5.57 -26.19
N ARG A 18 0.37 -4.25 -26.08
CA ARG A 18 1.17 -3.35 -26.92
C ARG A 18 2.66 -3.46 -26.61
N HIS A 19 3.02 -3.77 -25.37
CA HIS A 19 4.41 -3.80 -24.90
C HIS A 19 4.87 -5.24 -24.60
N LYS A 20 4.98 -6.07 -25.64
CA LYS A 20 5.34 -7.50 -25.53
C LYS A 20 6.78 -7.75 -25.06
N GLN A 21 7.65 -6.76 -25.20
CA GLN A 21 9.04 -6.82 -24.74
C GLN A 21 9.17 -6.82 -23.21
N ILE A 22 8.12 -6.43 -22.50
CA ILE A 22 8.11 -6.37 -21.03
C ILE A 22 7.69 -7.72 -20.46
N ARG A 23 8.44 -8.21 -19.47
CA ARG A 23 8.09 -9.42 -18.70
C ARG A 23 7.02 -9.09 -17.67
N TRP A 24 5.78 -8.90 -18.11
CA TRP A 24 4.65 -8.47 -17.26
C TRP A 24 4.38 -9.37 -16.06
N SER A 25 4.65 -10.68 -16.16
CA SER A 25 4.54 -11.59 -15.01
C SER A 25 5.53 -11.27 -13.90
N GLU A 26 6.73 -10.79 -14.23
CA GLU A 26 7.73 -10.35 -13.25
C GLU A 26 7.34 -9.01 -12.62
N VAL A 27 6.81 -8.09 -13.43
CA VAL A 27 6.28 -6.81 -12.94
C VAL A 27 5.17 -7.05 -11.91
N ALA A 28 4.20 -7.89 -12.26
CA ALA A 28 3.10 -8.25 -11.37
C ALA A 28 3.61 -8.92 -10.08
N ARG A 29 4.54 -9.87 -10.20
CA ARG A 29 5.12 -10.55 -9.03
C ARG A 29 5.80 -9.57 -8.07
N ARG A 30 6.62 -8.66 -8.59
CA ARG A 30 7.31 -7.65 -7.76
C ARG A 30 6.31 -6.71 -7.08
N ALA A 31 5.30 -6.24 -7.81
CA ALA A 31 4.27 -5.38 -7.24
C ALA A 31 3.53 -6.07 -6.09
N MET A 32 3.11 -7.33 -6.28
CA MET A 32 2.46 -8.13 -5.25
C MET A 32 3.38 -8.38 -4.04
N GLN A 33 4.65 -8.73 -4.28
CA GLN A 33 5.61 -8.97 -3.20
C GLN A 33 5.85 -7.71 -2.36
N MET A 34 6.03 -6.55 -2.99
CA MET A 34 6.21 -5.29 -2.26
C MET A 34 4.97 -4.96 -1.42
N TYR A 35 3.77 -5.18 -1.94
CA TYR A 35 2.55 -4.90 -1.18
C TYR A 35 2.38 -5.89 -0.02
N ALA A 36 2.65 -7.18 -0.23
CA ALA A 36 2.62 -8.19 0.82
C ALA A 36 3.63 -7.88 1.94
N GLN A 37 4.83 -7.40 1.61
CA GLN A 37 5.82 -6.98 2.62
C GLN A 37 5.33 -5.77 3.44
N LYS A 38 4.63 -4.82 2.82
CA LYS A 38 4.02 -3.69 3.53
C LYS A 38 2.94 -4.18 4.50
N LEU A 39 2.09 -5.11 4.06
CA LEU A 39 1.06 -5.71 4.93
C LEU A 39 1.71 -6.44 6.10
N ALA A 40 2.70 -7.30 5.85
CA ALA A 40 3.40 -8.02 6.93
C ALA A 40 4.08 -7.07 7.95
N LEU A 41 4.60 -5.93 7.49
CA LEU A 41 5.12 -4.90 8.38
C LEU A 41 4.01 -4.26 9.21
N LEU A 42 2.88 -3.92 8.59
CA LEU A 42 1.72 -3.36 9.29
C LEU A 42 1.19 -4.33 10.33
N ASP A 43 1.02 -5.60 9.97
CA ASP A 43 0.57 -6.65 10.88
C ASP A 43 1.49 -6.73 12.09
N LYS A 44 2.81 -6.77 11.88
CA LYS A 44 3.80 -6.78 12.98
C LYS A 44 3.78 -5.51 13.84
N LEU A 45 3.55 -4.34 13.25
CA LEU A 45 3.47 -3.09 14.00
C LEU A 45 2.20 -2.97 14.83
N LEU A 46 1.13 -3.64 14.39
CA LEU A 46 -0.19 -3.56 15.00
C LEU A 46 -0.56 -4.80 15.84
N GLU A 47 0.26 -5.86 15.82
CA GLU A 47 -0.01 -7.13 16.51
C GLU A 47 -0.34 -6.96 17.99
N ASP A 48 0.34 -6.03 18.67
CA ASP A 48 0.12 -5.69 20.08
C ASP A 48 -0.60 -4.34 20.28
N SER A 49 -1.13 -3.74 19.22
CA SER A 49 -1.73 -2.42 19.27
C SER A 49 -3.18 -2.48 19.77
N GLU A 50 -3.43 -1.97 20.97
CA GLU A 50 -4.78 -1.69 21.49
C GLU A 50 -5.38 -0.37 20.95
N MET A 51 -4.65 0.33 20.07
CA MET A 51 -5.03 1.65 19.59
C MET A 51 -6.33 1.60 18.78
N THR A 52 -7.33 2.35 19.22
CA THR A 52 -8.61 2.47 18.52
C THR A 52 -8.56 3.54 17.42
N GLU A 53 -9.55 3.54 16.53
CA GLU A 53 -9.70 4.59 15.52
C GLU A 53 -9.79 5.99 16.13
N LYS A 54 -10.46 6.11 17.29
CA LYS A 54 -10.57 7.38 18.02
C LYS A 54 -9.19 7.86 18.48
N ASP A 55 -8.35 6.96 18.99
CA ASP A 55 -7.00 7.28 19.43
C ASP A 55 -6.13 7.77 18.26
N ALA A 56 -6.26 7.12 17.09
CA ALA A 56 -5.58 7.55 15.87
C ALA A 56 -5.98 8.97 15.45
N VAL A 57 -7.28 9.29 15.51
CA VAL A 57 -7.80 10.63 15.18
C VAL A 57 -7.31 11.68 16.17
N GLU A 58 -7.32 11.39 17.47
CA GLU A 58 -6.82 12.30 18.49
C GLU A 58 -5.31 12.54 18.36
N LEU A 59 -4.53 11.49 18.09
CA LEU A 59 -3.11 11.59 17.81
C LEU A 59 -2.85 12.48 16.60
N GLY A 60 -3.61 12.29 15.51
CA GLY A 60 -3.52 13.13 14.31
C GLY A 60 -3.81 14.60 14.59
N LYS A 61 -4.81 14.91 15.42
CA LYS A 61 -5.12 16.29 15.85
C LYS A 61 -3.97 16.89 16.67
N LYS A 62 -3.40 16.14 17.61
CA LYS A 62 -2.25 16.58 18.43
C LYS A 62 -1.04 16.89 17.56
N ILE A 63 -0.72 16.02 16.60
CA ILE A 63 0.39 16.23 15.65
C ILE A 63 0.16 17.49 14.82
N LYS A 64 -1.03 17.65 14.21
CA LYS A 64 -1.37 18.86 13.43
C LYS A 64 -1.24 20.13 14.25
N HIS A 65 -1.74 20.13 15.47
CA HIS A 65 -1.64 21.28 16.36
C HIS A 65 -0.18 21.61 16.75
N GLY A 66 0.63 20.57 17.00
CA GLY A 66 2.07 20.74 17.26
C GLY A 66 2.83 21.27 16.05
N MET A 67 2.51 20.80 14.84
CA MET A 67 3.08 21.29 13.59
C MET A 67 2.68 22.73 13.30
N ALA A 68 1.41 23.09 13.50
CA ALA A 68 0.92 24.46 13.36
C ALA A 68 1.66 25.42 14.30
N LYS A 69 1.79 25.05 15.58
CA LYS A 69 2.59 25.81 16.57
C LYS A 69 4.06 25.96 16.17
N ARG A 70 4.68 24.90 15.65
CA ARG A 70 6.08 24.93 15.22
C ARG A 70 6.31 25.82 13.99
N HIS A 71 5.33 25.89 13.10
CA HIS A 71 5.42 26.63 11.83
C HIS A 71 4.68 27.97 11.84
N GLY A 72 4.11 28.39 12.98
CA GLY A 72 3.46 29.69 13.14
C GLY A 72 2.15 29.84 12.36
N LEU A 73 1.45 28.74 12.10
CA LEU A 73 0.15 28.70 11.42
C LEU A 73 -1.02 28.64 12.42
#